data_AF-W0BEG5-F1
#
_entry.id   AF-W0BEG5-F1
#
_cell.length_a   1.000
_cell.length_b   1.000
_cell.length_c   1.000
_cell.angle_alpha   90.00
_cell.angle_beta   90.00
_cell.angle_gamma   90.00
#
_symmetry.space_group_name_H-M   'P 1'
#
loop_
_entity.id
_entity.type
_entity.pdbx_description
1 polymer ?
#
loop_
_entity_poly.entity_id
_entity_poly.type
_entity_poly.pdbx_seq_one_letter_code
_entity_poly.pdbx_strand_id
1 'polypeptide(L)'
;MRDNSILEQITTLRERIRLYDYHYYVLDEPLVPDVEYDRCFKLLESLEAQYPQYVSPDSPTQRVGVAPATELEPIAHLQPMLSLSNVFSTEELQAFIKRVSDRLDIRQDELVFACEPKLDGLAVNLTYAKGTLKSAATRGDGTVGENITNNIKTIAAVPLRLMTDEPPDLLEVRGEVYMPKAGFEAYNEEARRREEKHLLTHAMLLQAVYVS
;
A
#
# COMPACT_ATOMS: atom_id res chain seq x y z
N MET A 1 37.01 5.71 -7.80
CA MET A 1 36.97 6.24 -6.41
C MET A 1 35.88 7.28 -6.23
N ARG A 2 35.77 8.33 -7.06
CA ARG A 2 34.67 9.32 -6.97
C ARG A 2 33.28 8.72 -7.23
N ASP A 3 33.15 7.82 -8.20
CA ASP A 3 31.86 7.22 -8.57
C ASP A 3 31.27 6.31 -7.47
N ASN A 4 32.10 5.56 -6.74
CA ASN A 4 31.64 4.78 -5.58
C ASN A 4 31.08 5.69 -4.47
N SER A 5 31.71 6.84 -4.24
CA SER A 5 31.24 7.79 -3.22
C SER A 5 29.87 8.40 -3.58
N ILE A 6 29.59 8.60 -4.87
CA ILE A 6 28.29 9.09 -5.33
C ILE A 6 27.21 8.02 -5.17
N LEU A 7 27.49 6.77 -5.56
CA LEU A 7 26.55 5.67 -5.39
C LEU A 7 26.23 5.44 -3.89
N GLU A 8 27.24 5.49 -3.02
CA GLU A 8 27.06 5.43 -1.56
C GLU A 8 26.16 6.56 -1.07
N GLN A 9 26.41 7.81 -1.49
CA GLN A 9 25.56 8.95 -1.11
C GLN A 9 24.10 8.78 -1.57
N ILE A 10 23.88 8.34 -2.81
CA ILE A 10 22.53 8.05 -3.34
C ILE A 10 21.87 6.96 -2.50
N THR A 11 22.60 5.90 -2.16
CA THR A 11 22.09 4.76 -1.38
C THR A 11 21.68 5.22 0.02
N THR A 12 22.54 5.97 0.70
CA THR A 12 22.23 6.55 2.03
C THR A 12 21.05 7.50 1.99
N LEU A 13 20.92 8.34 0.95
CA LEU A 13 19.76 9.22 0.80
C LEU A 13 18.46 8.43 0.61
N ARG A 14 18.48 7.39 -0.22
CA ARG A 14 17.31 6.50 -0.42
C ARG A 14 16.88 5.83 0.88
N GLU A 15 17.83 5.29 1.65
CA GLU A 15 17.54 4.65 2.94
C GLU A 15 16.95 5.63 3.95
N ARG A 16 17.53 6.84 4.05
CA ARG A 16 17.01 7.89 4.94
C ARG A 16 15.60 8.32 4.56
N ILE A 17 15.35 8.57 3.28
CA ILE A 17 14.01 8.97 2.81
C ILE A 17 12.99 7.86 3.08
N ARG A 18 13.34 6.59 2.83
CA ARG A 18 12.47 5.44 3.15
C ARG A 18 12.15 5.37 4.64
N LEU A 19 13.14 5.62 5.49
CA LEU A 19 12.92 5.68 6.95
C LEU A 19 11.98 6.83 7.32
N TYR A 20 12.15 8.01 6.73
CA TYR A 20 11.27 9.15 6.98
C TYR A 20 9.85 8.88 6.47
N ASP A 21 9.70 8.33 5.27
CA ASP A 21 8.41 7.93 4.69
C ASP A 21 7.71 6.94 5.62
N TYR A 22 8.43 5.95 6.13
CA TYR A 22 7.87 4.96 7.06
C TYR A 22 7.34 5.61 8.34
N HIS A 23 8.15 6.45 8.97
CA HIS A 23 7.77 7.13 10.19
C HIS A 23 6.61 8.11 9.99
N TYR A 24 6.60 8.83 8.86
CA TYR A 24 5.56 9.80 8.54
C TYR A 24 4.24 9.13 8.13
N TYR A 25 4.28 8.19 7.17
CA TYR A 25 3.07 7.62 6.55
C TYR A 25 2.54 6.35 7.21
N VAL A 26 3.38 5.63 7.97
CA VAL A 26 2.98 4.35 8.59
C VAL A 26 2.87 4.47 10.10
N LEU A 27 3.85 5.10 10.75
CA LEU A 27 3.85 5.23 12.22
C LEU A 27 3.12 6.48 12.73
N ASP A 28 2.85 7.46 11.86
CA ASP A 28 2.32 8.78 12.26
C ASP A 28 3.22 9.49 13.31
N GLU A 29 4.53 9.24 13.23
CA GLU A 29 5.56 9.72 14.16
C GLU A 29 6.78 10.26 13.37
N PRO A 30 6.68 11.47 12.77
CA PRO A 30 7.71 11.99 11.88
C PRO A 30 9.04 12.24 12.62
N LEU A 31 10.13 11.69 12.09
CA LEU A 31 11.47 11.84 12.67
C LEU A 31 12.11 13.21 12.40
N VAL A 32 11.72 13.86 11.31
CA VAL A 32 12.30 15.12 10.84
C VAL A 32 11.21 16.06 10.37
N PRO A 33 11.43 17.39 10.44
CA PRO A 33 10.53 18.36 9.82
C PRO A 33 10.55 18.27 8.29
N ASP A 34 9.46 18.70 7.65
CA ASP A 34 9.27 18.68 6.19
C ASP A 34 10.43 19.33 5.42
N VAL A 35 10.99 20.43 5.94
CA VAL A 35 12.12 21.13 5.29
C VAL A 35 13.37 20.25 5.14
N GLU A 36 13.64 19.36 6.10
CA GLU A 36 14.77 18.44 6.02
C GLU A 36 14.48 17.26 5.11
N TYR A 37 13.23 16.78 5.10
CA TYR A 37 12.77 15.79 4.14
C TYR A 37 12.95 16.31 2.70
N ASP A 38 12.39 17.48 2.40
CA ASP A 38 12.46 18.13 1.10
C ASP A 38 13.89 18.35 0.63
N ARG A 39 14.78 18.74 1.56
CA ARG A 39 16.20 18.92 1.27
C ARG A 39 16.85 17.60 0.85
N CYS A 40 16.58 16.51 1.57
CA CYS A 40 17.09 15.19 1.22
C CYS A 40 16.54 14.71 -0.13
N PHE A 41 15.24 14.90 -0.35
CA PHE A 41 14.56 14.47 -1.58
C PHE A 41 15.09 15.21 -2.81
N LYS A 42 15.17 16.55 -2.77
CA LYS A 42 15.74 17.37 -3.86
C LYS A 42 17.19 17.02 -4.16
N LEU A 43 17.97 16.71 -3.12
CA LEU A 43 19.35 16.27 -3.31
C LEU A 43 19.40 14.94 -4.05
N LEU A 44 18.57 13.97 -3.66
CA LEU A 44 18.47 12.68 -4.34
C LEU A 44 18.06 12.86 -5.81
N GLU A 45 17.03 13.65 -6.11
CA GLU A 45 16.60 13.97 -7.48
C GLU A 45 17.74 14.58 -8.30
N SER A 46 18.47 15.54 -7.72
CA SER A 46 19.59 16.20 -8.41
C SER A 46 20.75 15.25 -8.72
N LEU A 47 21.03 14.29 -7.83
CA LEU A 47 22.08 13.29 -8.03
C LEU A 47 21.65 12.27 -9.07
N GLU A 48 20.40 11.83 -9.03
CA GLU A 48 19.86 10.90 -10.02
C GLU A 48 19.77 11.50 -11.43
N ALA A 49 19.45 12.80 -11.54
CA ALA A 49 19.49 13.52 -12.80
C ALA A 49 20.92 13.65 -13.36
N GLN A 50 21.92 13.84 -12.50
CA GLN A 50 23.34 13.93 -12.89
C GLN A 50 23.96 12.56 -13.19
N TYR A 51 23.47 11.51 -12.55
CA TYR A 51 23.98 10.14 -12.69
C TYR A 51 22.85 9.14 -12.99
N PRO A 52 22.25 9.19 -14.21
CA PRO A 52 21.10 8.36 -14.57
C PRO A 52 21.35 6.85 -14.44
N GLN A 53 22.61 6.40 -14.58
CA GLN A 53 23.00 5.00 -14.43
C GLN A 53 22.76 4.45 -13.01
N TYR A 54 22.57 5.31 -12.01
CA TYR A 54 22.30 4.92 -10.63
C TYR A 54 20.82 4.94 -10.28
N VAL A 55 19.94 5.43 -11.16
CA VAL A 55 18.49 5.43 -10.95
C VAL A 55 18.00 3.98 -10.86
N SER A 56 17.32 3.66 -9.76
CA SER A 56 16.74 2.34 -9.53
C SER A 56 15.21 2.41 -9.52
N PRO A 57 14.49 1.38 -9.99
CA PRO A 57 13.02 1.38 -10.03
C PRO A 57 12.33 1.49 -8.66
N ASP A 58 13.07 1.25 -7.58
CA ASP A 58 12.63 1.33 -6.18
C ASP A 58 13.07 2.63 -5.48
N SER A 59 13.66 3.58 -6.21
CA SER A 59 14.05 4.87 -5.65
C SER A 59 12.81 5.69 -5.28
N PRO A 60 12.81 6.42 -4.14
CA PRO A 60 11.70 7.29 -3.73
C PRO A 60 11.26 8.31 -4.79
N THR A 61 12.15 8.72 -5.69
CA THR A 61 11.87 9.65 -6.80
C THR A 61 11.04 9.02 -7.92
N GLN A 62 10.97 7.69 -7.99
CA GLN A 62 10.26 6.95 -9.04
C GLN A 62 8.77 6.73 -8.72
N ARG A 63 8.21 7.54 -7.82
CA ARG A 63 6.79 7.51 -7.42
C ARG A 63 5.89 8.36 -8.32
N VAL A 64 6.42 9.00 -9.36
CA VAL A 64 5.65 9.87 -10.24
C VAL A 64 4.56 9.07 -10.96
N GLY A 65 3.32 9.56 -10.87
CA GLY A 65 2.21 9.02 -11.64
C GLY A 65 2.48 9.19 -13.13
N VAL A 66 2.45 8.08 -13.88
CA VAL A 66 2.40 8.14 -15.35
C VAL A 66 1.00 8.60 -15.78
N ALA A 67 0.91 9.09 -17.02
CA ALA A 67 -0.38 9.40 -17.64
C ALA A 67 -1.34 8.21 -17.47
N PRO A 68 -2.65 8.45 -17.25
CA PRO A 68 -3.63 7.38 -17.08
C PRO A 68 -3.50 6.39 -18.24
N ALA A 69 -3.24 5.13 -17.93
CA ALA A 69 -3.25 4.09 -18.94
C ALA A 69 -4.65 4.04 -19.55
N THR A 70 -4.73 4.00 -20.88
CA THR A 70 -6.01 3.90 -21.59
C THR A 70 -6.71 2.57 -21.30
N GLU A 71 -5.94 1.52 -20.99
CA GLU A 71 -6.42 0.20 -20.59
C GLU A 71 -5.50 -0.38 -19.51
N LEU A 72 -6.07 -1.12 -18.56
CA LEU A 72 -5.33 -1.82 -17.52
C LEU A 72 -5.17 -3.30 -17.92
N GLU A 73 -3.94 -3.79 -17.92
CA GLU A 73 -3.65 -5.18 -18.26
C GLU A 73 -4.14 -6.13 -17.16
N PRO A 74 -4.68 -7.31 -17.50
CA PRO A 74 -5.09 -8.30 -16.52
C PRO A 74 -3.87 -8.96 -15.83
N ILE A 75 -3.96 -9.16 -14.52
CA ILE A 75 -2.97 -9.90 -13.72
C ILE A 75 -3.68 -11.05 -13.00
N ALA A 76 -3.22 -12.28 -13.24
CA ALA A 76 -3.67 -13.43 -12.47
C ALA A 76 -3.03 -13.41 -11.07
N HIS A 77 -3.85 -13.61 -10.03
CA HIS A 77 -3.39 -13.74 -8.66
C HIS A 77 -2.72 -15.10 -8.45
N LEU A 78 -1.63 -15.17 -7.67
CA LEU A 78 -0.97 -16.47 -7.40
C LEU A 78 -1.87 -17.38 -6.56
N GLN A 79 -2.68 -16.78 -5.69
CA GLN A 79 -3.76 -17.46 -4.97
C GLN A 79 -5.06 -16.67 -5.10
N PRO A 80 -6.23 -17.34 -5.18
CA PRO A 80 -7.50 -16.64 -5.21
C PRO A 80 -7.69 -15.68 -4.03
N MET A 81 -8.21 -14.49 -4.30
CA MET A 81 -8.66 -13.50 -3.32
C MET A 81 -10.11 -13.76 -2.91
N LEU A 82 -10.28 -14.31 -1.71
CA LEU A 82 -11.57 -14.67 -1.15
C LEU A 82 -12.37 -13.43 -0.70
N SER A 83 -13.69 -13.55 -0.69
CA SER A 83 -14.58 -12.61 -0.01
C SER A 83 -14.96 -13.13 1.37
N LEU A 84 -15.23 -12.22 2.30
CA LEU A 84 -15.79 -12.56 3.60
C LEU A 84 -17.31 -12.70 3.54
N SER A 85 -17.84 -13.63 4.33
CA SER A 85 -19.28 -13.68 4.61
C SER A 85 -19.65 -12.65 5.68
N ASN A 86 -20.87 -12.12 5.62
CA ASN A 86 -21.35 -11.11 6.55
C ASN A 86 -22.25 -11.71 7.62
N VAL A 87 -22.27 -11.08 8.79
CA VAL A 87 -23.26 -11.27 9.85
C VAL A 87 -23.84 -9.90 10.21
N PHE A 88 -25.12 -9.86 10.54
CA PHE A 88 -25.84 -8.61 10.81
C PHE A 88 -26.44 -8.56 12.23
N SER A 89 -26.28 -9.63 13.01
CA SER A 89 -26.77 -9.71 14.38
C SER A 89 -25.78 -10.45 15.30
N THR A 90 -25.98 -10.25 16.61
CA THR A 90 -25.19 -10.94 17.63
C THR A 90 -25.47 -12.44 17.60
N GLU A 91 -26.70 -12.85 17.32
CA GLU A 91 -27.11 -14.26 17.24
C GLU A 91 -26.41 -14.97 16.08
N GLU A 92 -26.30 -14.31 14.91
CA GLU A 92 -25.57 -14.84 13.76
C GLU A 92 -24.07 -14.97 14.04
N LEU A 93 -23.49 -14.00 14.74
CA LEU A 93 -22.09 -14.04 15.17
C LEU A 93 -21.85 -15.19 16.16
N GLN A 94 -22.71 -15.36 17.16
CA GLN A 94 -22.62 -16.47 18.12
C GLN A 94 -22.77 -17.83 17.42
N ALA A 95 -23.66 -17.93 16.44
CA ALA A 95 -23.79 -19.12 15.62
C ALA A 95 -22.51 -19.40 14.81
N PHE A 96 -21.85 -18.37 14.29
CA PHE A 96 -20.54 -18.51 13.63
C PHE A 96 -19.47 -19.02 14.60
N ILE A 97 -19.32 -18.40 15.76
CA ILE A 97 -18.35 -18.81 16.79
C ILE A 97 -18.57 -20.27 17.18
N LYS A 98 -19.83 -20.67 17.41
CA LYS A 98 -20.17 -22.06 17.70
C LYS A 98 -19.77 -23.01 16.57
N ARG A 99 -20.05 -22.67 15.31
CA ARG A 99 -19.64 -23.50 14.16
C ARG A 99 -18.12 -23.67 14.07
N VAL A 100 -17.36 -22.63 14.39
CA VAL A 100 -15.89 -22.69 14.40
C VAL A 100 -15.39 -23.58 15.54
N SER A 101 -15.90 -23.39 16.76
CA SER A 101 -15.50 -24.21 17.92
C SER A 101 -15.83 -25.69 17.72
N ASP A 102 -17.05 -25.98 17.23
CA ASP A 102 -17.49 -27.35 16.96
C ASP A 102 -16.60 -28.04 15.90
N ARG A 103 -16.13 -27.29 14.89
CA ARG A 103 -15.31 -27.82 13.80
C ARG A 103 -13.85 -28.04 14.19
N LEU A 104 -13.36 -27.27 15.15
CA LEU A 104 -12.00 -27.38 15.68
C LEU A 104 -11.90 -28.30 16.90
N ASP A 105 -13.04 -28.76 17.44
CA ASP A 105 -13.14 -29.59 18.64
C ASP A 105 -12.48 -28.94 19.88
N ILE A 106 -12.74 -27.64 20.07
CA ILE A 106 -12.24 -26.86 21.21
C ILE A 106 -13.37 -26.07 21.87
N ARG A 107 -13.14 -25.58 23.09
CA ARG A 107 -14.14 -24.76 23.78
C ARG A 107 -14.17 -23.35 23.19
N GLN A 108 -15.32 -22.69 23.24
CA GLN A 108 -15.46 -21.34 22.66
C GLN A 108 -14.58 -20.29 23.36
N ASP A 109 -14.32 -20.46 24.67
CA ASP A 109 -13.44 -19.59 25.45
C ASP A 109 -11.94 -19.79 25.16
N GLU A 110 -11.59 -20.82 24.38
CA GLU A 110 -10.23 -21.06 23.88
C GLU A 110 -10.00 -20.47 22.48
N LEU A 111 -11.06 -20.01 21.81
CA LEU A 111 -10.95 -19.34 20.51
C LEU A 111 -10.37 -17.94 20.66
N VAL A 112 -9.28 -17.68 19.93
CA VAL A 112 -8.69 -16.36 19.81
C VAL A 112 -9.00 -15.82 18.42
N PHE A 113 -9.63 -14.64 18.36
CA PHE A 113 -9.93 -13.94 17.12
C PHE A 113 -9.06 -12.68 17.02
N ALA A 114 -8.49 -12.47 15.84
CA ALA A 114 -8.02 -11.14 15.44
C ALA A 114 -9.23 -10.35 14.93
N CYS A 115 -9.49 -9.20 15.55
CA CYS A 115 -10.60 -8.32 15.18
C CYS A 115 -10.03 -7.07 14.51
N GLU A 116 -10.32 -6.91 13.23
CA GLU A 116 -9.83 -5.79 12.42
C GLU A 116 -11.01 -4.92 11.96
N PRO A 117 -10.88 -3.59 11.91
CA PRO A 117 -11.88 -2.72 11.30
C PRO A 117 -12.09 -3.11 9.83
N LYS A 118 -13.35 -3.22 9.42
CA LYS A 118 -13.67 -3.42 8.00
C LYS A 118 -13.47 -2.08 7.26
N LEU A 119 -12.35 -1.96 6.56
CA LEU A 119 -12.14 -0.89 5.61
C LEU A 119 -13.10 -1.02 4.44
N ASP A 120 -13.62 0.10 3.97
CA ASP A 120 -14.51 0.16 2.82
C ASP A 120 -13.77 0.84 1.68
N GLY A 121 -12.93 0.11 0.97
CA GLY A 121 -12.09 0.67 -0.09
C GLY A 121 -12.05 -0.23 -1.31
N LEU A 122 -10.86 -0.31 -1.92
CA LEU A 122 -10.56 -1.23 -3.00
C LEU A 122 -9.53 -2.25 -2.51
N ALA A 123 -9.92 -3.51 -2.49
CA ALA A 123 -9.01 -4.62 -2.22
C ALA A 123 -7.94 -4.71 -3.33
N VAL A 124 -6.68 -4.74 -2.90
CA VAL A 124 -5.50 -4.83 -3.78
C VAL A 124 -4.56 -5.95 -3.33
N ASN A 125 -3.78 -6.46 -4.28
CA ASN A 125 -2.70 -7.40 -4.05
C ASN A 125 -1.39 -6.78 -4.54
N LEU A 126 -0.38 -6.73 -3.67
CA LEU A 126 0.95 -6.23 -3.95
C LEU A 126 1.92 -7.40 -3.99
N THR A 127 2.58 -7.60 -5.13
CA THR A 127 3.61 -8.63 -5.26
C THR A 127 4.99 -8.01 -5.14
N TYR A 128 5.74 -8.45 -4.14
CA TYR A 128 7.16 -8.12 -3.97
C TYR A 128 8.01 -9.30 -4.41
N ALA A 129 9.05 -9.04 -5.20
CA ALA A 129 10.05 -10.03 -5.55
C ALA A 129 11.40 -9.60 -4.97
N LYS A 130 12.00 -10.43 -4.12
CA LYS A 130 13.24 -10.12 -3.38
C LYS A 130 13.18 -8.75 -2.70
N GLY A 131 12.02 -8.43 -2.13
CA GLY A 131 11.77 -7.19 -1.40
C GLY A 131 11.43 -5.97 -2.24
N THR A 132 11.47 -6.02 -3.57
CA THR A 132 11.07 -4.87 -4.42
C THR A 132 9.67 -5.06 -4.99
N LEU A 133 8.84 -4.01 -4.95
CA LEU A 133 7.50 -4.01 -5.52
C LEU A 133 7.57 -4.29 -7.02
N LYS A 134 7.05 -5.44 -7.44
CA LYS A 134 7.07 -5.91 -8.82
C LYS A 134 5.78 -5.59 -9.55
N SER A 135 4.65 -5.82 -8.91
CA SER A 135 3.33 -5.58 -9.47
C SER A 135 2.30 -5.29 -8.38
N ALA A 136 1.24 -4.60 -8.76
CA ALA A 136 0.04 -4.47 -7.96
C ALA A 136 -1.21 -4.68 -8.83
N ALA A 137 -2.19 -5.39 -8.28
CA ALA A 137 -3.44 -5.71 -8.96
C ALA A 137 -4.66 -5.38 -8.09
N THR A 138 -5.76 -4.97 -8.73
CA THR A 138 -7.08 -4.95 -8.08
C THR A 138 -7.53 -6.38 -7.77
N ARG A 139 -8.54 -6.56 -6.91
CA ARG A 139 -9.13 -7.89 -6.69
C ARG A 139 -9.73 -8.50 -7.97
N GLY A 140 -10.40 -7.68 -8.78
CA GLY A 140 -11.21 -8.13 -9.92
C GLY A 140 -12.24 -9.18 -9.51
N ASP A 141 -12.25 -10.33 -10.19
CA ASP A 141 -13.15 -11.45 -9.88
C ASP A 141 -12.66 -12.36 -8.73
N GLY A 142 -11.49 -12.04 -8.16
CA GLY A 142 -10.81 -12.82 -7.13
C GLY A 142 -9.78 -13.79 -7.70
N THR A 143 -9.75 -14.05 -9.00
CA THR A 143 -8.71 -14.85 -9.68
C THR A 143 -7.85 -14.01 -10.61
N VAL A 144 -8.45 -13.02 -11.27
CA VAL A 144 -7.79 -12.07 -12.15
C VAL A 144 -8.19 -10.65 -11.74
N GLY A 145 -7.20 -9.80 -11.58
CA GLY A 145 -7.32 -8.37 -11.32
C GLY A 145 -6.79 -7.51 -12.45
N GLU A 146 -6.84 -6.20 -12.28
CA GLU A 146 -6.29 -5.21 -13.20
C GLU A 146 -4.97 -4.66 -12.67
N ASN A 147 -3.96 -4.51 -13.54
CA ASN A 147 -2.66 -3.97 -13.20
C ASN A 147 -2.75 -2.48 -12.84
N ILE A 148 -2.57 -2.18 -11.56
CA ILE A 148 -2.60 -0.82 -11.00
C ILE A 148 -1.23 -0.42 -10.41
N THR A 149 -0.15 -1.08 -10.84
CA THR A 149 1.20 -0.90 -10.27
C THR A 149 1.61 0.56 -10.23
N ASN A 150 1.42 1.30 -11.32
CA ASN A 150 1.82 2.70 -11.39
C ASN A 150 0.97 3.60 -10.47
N ASN A 151 -0.32 3.32 -10.32
CA ASN A 151 -1.19 4.04 -9.40
C ASN A 151 -0.75 3.80 -7.95
N ILE A 152 -0.45 2.54 -7.60
CA ILE A 152 0.00 2.15 -6.27
C ILE A 152 1.34 2.78 -5.89
N LYS A 153 2.28 2.92 -6.83
CA LYS A 153 3.57 3.59 -6.58
C LYS A 153 3.40 5.03 -6.07
N THR A 154 2.31 5.70 -6.42
CA THR A 154 2.03 7.07 -5.98
C THR A 154 1.57 7.16 -4.52
N ILE A 155 1.16 6.03 -3.92
CA ILE A 155 0.74 5.97 -2.51
C ILE A 155 2.01 5.90 -1.64
N ALA A 156 2.30 7.00 -0.94
CA ALA A 156 3.53 7.13 -0.17
C ALA A 156 3.67 6.08 0.96
N ALA A 157 2.55 5.68 1.58
CA ALA A 157 2.51 4.62 2.58
C ALA A 157 2.87 3.23 2.03
N VAL A 158 2.81 3.02 0.71
CA VAL A 158 3.23 1.74 0.10
C VAL A 158 4.74 1.80 -0.18
N PRO A 159 5.55 0.96 0.46
CA PRO A 159 7.00 0.95 0.22
C PRO A 159 7.31 0.36 -1.15
N LEU A 160 8.18 1.01 -1.94
CA LEU A 160 8.67 0.41 -3.20
C LEU A 160 9.66 -0.73 -2.94
N ARG A 161 10.29 -0.74 -1.75
CA ARG A 161 11.17 -1.78 -1.26
C ARG A 161 10.87 -2.05 0.22
N LEU A 162 10.71 -3.32 0.58
CA LEU A 162 10.51 -3.76 1.96
C LEU A 162 11.71 -3.34 2.83
N MET A 163 11.42 -2.90 4.05
CA MET A 163 12.42 -2.48 5.03
C MET A 163 12.95 -3.70 5.80
N THR A 164 13.65 -4.58 5.10
CA THR A 164 14.32 -5.76 5.65
C THR A 164 15.56 -6.10 4.82
N ASP A 165 16.59 -6.63 5.48
CA ASP A 165 17.80 -7.11 4.83
C ASP A 165 17.61 -8.52 4.23
N GLU A 166 16.61 -9.27 4.71
CA GLU A 166 16.34 -10.65 4.30
C GLU A 166 14.90 -10.79 3.77
N PRO A 167 14.56 -10.18 2.62
CA PRO A 167 13.23 -10.31 2.06
C PRO A 167 13.01 -11.72 1.48
N PRO A 168 11.78 -12.26 1.55
CA PRO A 168 11.40 -13.46 0.81
C PRO A 168 11.64 -13.30 -0.70
N ASP A 169 11.89 -14.41 -1.40
CA ASP A 169 12.03 -14.41 -2.86
C ASP A 169 10.77 -13.86 -3.55
N LEU A 170 9.60 -14.19 -3.00
CA LEU A 170 8.30 -13.76 -3.46
C LEU A 170 7.36 -13.57 -2.26
N LEU A 171 6.67 -12.44 -2.20
CA LEU A 171 5.69 -12.11 -1.17
C LEU A 171 4.46 -11.45 -1.82
N GLU A 172 3.26 -11.95 -1.52
CA GLU A 172 2.01 -11.24 -1.79
C GLU A 172 1.50 -10.58 -0.51
N VAL A 173 1.33 -9.26 -0.54
CA VAL A 173 0.68 -8.49 0.51
C VAL A 173 -0.70 -8.09 0.03
N ARG A 174 -1.74 -8.43 0.79
CA ARG A 174 -3.12 -8.06 0.49
C ARG A 174 -3.57 -6.99 1.46
N GLY A 175 -4.29 -6.01 0.94
CA GLY A 175 -4.79 -4.92 1.75
C GLY A 175 -5.84 -4.11 1.02
N GLU A 176 -6.26 -3.02 1.66
CA GLU A 176 -7.29 -2.14 1.14
C GLU A 176 -6.69 -0.77 0.84
N VAL A 177 -6.90 -0.25 -0.36
CA VAL A 177 -6.65 1.16 -0.68
C VAL A 177 -7.95 1.93 -0.46
N TYR A 178 -7.88 3.00 0.32
CA TYR A 178 -9.04 3.86 0.58
C TYR A 178 -8.63 5.33 0.54
N MET A 179 -9.63 6.20 0.44
CA MET A 179 -9.45 7.64 0.46
C MET A 179 -9.92 8.20 1.81
N PRO A 180 -9.10 8.97 2.54
CA PRO A 180 -9.54 9.64 3.76
C PRO A 180 -10.72 10.59 3.51
N LYS A 181 -11.56 10.80 4.53
CA LYS A 181 -12.77 11.65 4.42
C LYS A 181 -12.50 13.06 3.93
N ALA A 182 -11.49 13.72 4.49
CA ALA A 182 -11.09 15.05 4.05
C ALA A 182 -10.67 15.07 2.57
N GLY A 183 -9.94 14.04 2.11
CA GLY A 183 -9.55 13.90 0.71
C GLY A 183 -10.74 13.69 -0.21
N PHE A 184 -11.70 12.88 0.20
CA PHE A 184 -12.95 12.65 -0.53
C PHE A 184 -13.80 13.92 -0.67
N GLU A 185 -13.93 14.69 0.40
CA GLU A 185 -14.67 15.95 0.40
C GLU A 185 -13.99 16.98 -0.51
N ALA A 186 -12.67 17.13 -0.41
CA ALA A 186 -11.89 18.03 -1.26
C ALA A 186 -11.98 17.65 -2.74
N TYR A 187 -11.85 16.35 -3.07
CA TYR A 187 -12.02 15.86 -4.43
C TYR A 187 -13.39 16.20 -5.00
N ASN A 188 -14.44 15.94 -4.22
CA ASN A 188 -15.81 16.22 -4.64
C ASN A 188 -16.11 17.71 -4.77
N GLU A 189 -15.50 18.57 -3.94
CA GLU A 189 -15.61 20.01 -4.09
C GLU A 189 -14.97 20.48 -5.40
N GLU A 190 -13.77 19.99 -5.73
CA GLU A 190 -13.09 20.34 -6.97
C GLU A 190 -13.84 19.82 -8.20
N ALA A 191 -14.34 18.58 -8.18
CA ALA A 191 -15.15 18.03 -9.26
C ALA A 191 -16.41 18.86 -9.51
N ARG A 192 -17.10 19.31 -8.44
CA ARG A 192 -18.26 20.20 -8.57
C ARG A 192 -17.90 21.55 -9.18
N ARG A 193 -16.74 22.13 -8.83
CA ARG A 193 -16.27 23.39 -9.43
C ARG A 193 -15.98 23.25 -10.92
N ARG A 194 -15.55 22.06 -11.36
CA ARG A 194 -15.29 21.73 -12.78
C ARG A 194 -16.51 21.22 -13.53
N GLU A 195 -17.68 21.14 -12.88
CA GLU A 195 -18.89 20.52 -13.41
C GLU A 195 -18.70 19.07 -13.87
N GLU A 196 -17.74 18.38 -13.25
CA GLU A 196 -17.43 16.98 -13.49
C GLU A 196 -18.26 16.05 -12.58
N LYS A 197 -18.26 14.75 -12.89
CA LYS A 197 -18.86 13.75 -12.01
C LYS A 197 -18.11 13.70 -10.68
N HIS A 198 -18.85 13.70 -9.58
CA HIS A 198 -18.34 13.56 -8.23
C HIS A 198 -18.68 12.17 -7.67
N LEU A 199 -17.95 11.75 -6.63
CA LEU A 199 -18.17 10.47 -5.96
C LEU A 199 -19.36 10.57 -5.00
N LEU A 200 -20.23 9.56 -5.01
CA LEU A 200 -21.48 9.55 -4.24
C LEU A 200 -21.34 8.95 -2.84
N THR A 201 -20.42 8.01 -2.65
CA THR A 201 -20.23 7.27 -1.40
C THR A 201 -18.80 7.34 -0.92
N HIS A 202 -18.62 7.58 0.38
CA HIS A 202 -17.32 7.68 1.02
C HIS A 202 -16.85 6.31 1.53
N ALA A 203 -15.60 5.97 1.21
CA ALA A 203 -14.86 4.85 1.76
C ALA A 203 -14.51 5.07 3.25
N MET A 204 -15.15 4.37 4.19
CA MET A 204 -14.93 4.54 5.63
C MET A 204 -13.55 4.09 6.14
N LEU A 205 -13.07 4.79 7.17
CA LEU A 205 -11.69 4.91 7.66
C LEU A 205 -11.42 4.04 8.92
N LEU A 206 -10.32 3.27 8.96
CA LEU A 206 -9.29 3.28 10.04
C LEU A 206 -8.07 2.37 9.71
N GLN A 207 -6.87 2.97 9.79
CA GLN A 207 -5.49 2.44 9.75
C GLN A 207 -5.22 0.97 9.36
N ALA A 208 -4.27 0.80 8.45
CA ALA A 208 -3.73 -0.47 7.98
C ALA A 208 -3.23 -1.37 9.14
N VAL A 209 -3.64 -2.64 9.11
CA VAL A 209 -3.14 -3.68 9.99
C VAL A 209 -1.88 -4.29 9.39
N TYR A 210 -0.82 -4.31 10.19
CA TYR A 210 0.41 -5.05 9.93
C TYR A 210 0.12 -6.55 9.96
N VAL A 211 0.51 -7.26 8.90
CA VAL A 211 0.71 -8.71 8.98
C VAL A 211 2.08 -8.93 9.64
N SER A 212 2.06 -9.50 10.84
CA SER A 212 3.25 -10.04 11.54
C SER A 212 3.82 -11.25 10.82
#